data_AF-A0A109GEK7-F1
#
_entry.id   AF-A0A109GEK7-F1
#
_cell.length_a   1.000
_cell.length_b   1.000
_cell.length_c   1.000
_cell.angle_alpha   90.00
_cell.angle_beta   90.00
_cell.angle_gamma   90.00
#
_symmetry.space_group_name_H-M   'P 1'
#
loop_
_entity.id
_entity.type
_entity.pdbx_description
1 polymer ?
#
loop_
_entity_poly.entity_id
_entity_poly.type
_entity_poly.pdbx_seq_one_letter_code
_entity_poly.pdbx_strand_id
1 'polypeptide(L)'
;MNRGFFYVKLTSVRKLIIFIITTVLATFFLISVMVTSMKETKSTYLYNWLNELSMNGYMYVIGKENHYFTQEYRNLNQDFSISSFLFSMATNIRFDDVRSFVGKELPGFGKYDTEIVIAGEGTNYSNLPIESSVPLEEVVKERTGEAGQVPKPDPNKEKKQPAQTTGKRQVALIYHSHSWESYLPLLNLTNDPNPNKATSSVTNISIVGDRLREQLESEGIGATNDKTDVGQKLISKGLNSNSSYKLSREIVQEAMAGNKELQYFFDLHRDSARKNVTTKTIGDKSYAKLAFVIGKGNKNYEKNLQLATALHEEINKKYPGVSRGVIQKGFQTGNGVYNQDLSGQAILIEVGGVDNTEEELNRSIDVLAKAFGGYFWQAEKVNG
;
A
#
# COMPACT_ATOMS: atom_id res chain seq x y z
N MET A 1 -55.28 46.87 -45.31
CA MET A 1 -53.95 46.38 -45.75
C MET A 1 -52.88 47.26 -45.13
N ASN A 2 -52.12 46.75 -44.16
CA ASN A 2 -50.88 47.40 -43.71
C ASN A 2 -49.79 46.33 -43.67
N ARG A 3 -48.92 46.33 -44.68
CA ARG A 3 -47.72 45.48 -44.73
C ARG A 3 -46.67 46.13 -43.82
N GLY A 4 -46.55 45.65 -42.58
CA GLY A 4 -45.46 46.04 -41.68
C GLY A 4 -44.15 45.40 -42.14
N PHE A 5 -43.26 46.19 -42.73
CA PHE A 5 -41.89 45.78 -43.01
C PHE A 5 -41.11 45.66 -41.68
N PHE A 6 -40.64 44.46 -41.35
CA PHE A 6 -39.70 44.24 -40.25
C PHE A 6 -38.32 44.84 -40.62
N TYR A 7 -38.05 46.06 -40.17
CA TYR A 7 -36.70 46.62 -40.19
C TYR A 7 -35.88 46.01 -39.05
N VAL A 8 -35.18 44.91 -39.33
CA VAL A 8 -34.08 44.47 -38.46
C VAL A 8 -32.98 45.52 -38.57
N LYS A 9 -32.73 46.29 -37.51
CA LYS A 9 -31.61 47.25 -37.48
C LYS A 9 -30.32 46.49 -37.81
N LEU A 10 -29.65 46.87 -38.91
CA LEU A 10 -28.37 46.30 -39.39
C LEU A 10 -27.30 46.18 -38.28
N THR A 11 -27.38 47.03 -37.25
CA THR A 11 -26.48 47.02 -36.08
C THR A 11 -26.64 45.80 -35.19
N SER A 12 -27.83 45.18 -35.11
CA SER A 12 -28.03 43.93 -34.34
C SER A 12 -27.46 42.72 -35.08
N VAL A 13 -27.59 42.68 -36.41
CA VAL A 13 -27.04 41.62 -37.25
C VAL A 13 -25.51 41.67 -37.26
N ARG A 14 -24.91 42.87 -37.34
CA ARG A 14 -23.45 43.03 -37.21
C ARG A 14 -22.92 42.54 -35.86
N LYS A 15 -23.60 42.85 -34.75
CA LYS A 15 -23.22 42.36 -33.41
C LYS A 15 -23.34 40.85 -33.30
N LEU A 16 -24.39 40.25 -33.88
CA LEU A 16 -24.58 38.81 -33.90
C LEU A 16 -23.49 38.10 -34.73
N ILE A 17 -23.16 38.63 -35.90
CA ILE A 17 -22.10 38.09 -36.75
C ILE A 17 -20.74 38.19 -36.06
N ILE A 18 -20.43 39.34 -35.45
CA ILE A 18 -19.18 39.50 -34.67
C ILE A 18 -19.16 38.50 -33.52
N PHE A 19 -20.26 38.35 -32.77
CA PHE A 19 -20.34 37.37 -31.69
C PHE A 19 -20.09 35.95 -32.18
N ILE A 20 -20.74 35.51 -33.27
CA ILE A 20 -20.52 34.18 -33.86
C ILE A 20 -19.06 34.01 -34.29
N ILE A 21 -18.47 34.99 -34.98
CA ILE A 21 -17.07 34.94 -35.41
C ILE A 21 -16.14 34.86 -34.19
N THR A 22 -16.38 35.66 -33.14
CA THR A 22 -15.59 35.62 -31.91
C THR A 22 -15.73 34.29 -31.20
N THR A 23 -16.93 33.71 -31.11
CA THR A 23 -17.14 32.39 -30.51
C THR A 23 -16.41 31.31 -31.31
N VAL A 24 -16.52 31.32 -32.64
CA VAL A 24 -15.83 30.35 -33.50
C VAL A 24 -14.32 30.47 -33.35
N LEU A 25 -13.76 31.70 -33.40
CA LEU A 25 -12.34 31.93 -33.18
C LEU A 25 -11.89 31.49 -31.78
N ALA A 26 -12.70 31.75 -30.75
CA ALA A 26 -12.42 31.29 -29.39
C ALA A 26 -12.43 29.76 -29.28
N THR A 27 -13.35 29.07 -29.96
CA THR A 27 -13.36 27.60 -29.99
C THR A 27 -12.16 27.03 -30.72
N PHE A 28 -11.75 27.60 -31.86
CA PHE A 28 -10.53 27.17 -32.57
C PHE A 28 -9.27 27.45 -31.75
N PHE A 29 -9.22 28.59 -31.05
CA PHE A 29 -8.12 28.91 -30.14
C PHE A 29 -8.05 27.91 -28.97
N LEU A 30 -9.18 27.61 -28.34
CA LEU A 30 -9.26 26.61 -27.27
C LEU A 30 -8.82 25.22 -27.75
N ILE A 31 -9.31 24.79 -28.92
CA ILE A 31 -8.91 23.50 -29.51
C ILE A 31 -7.41 23.51 -29.84
N SER A 32 -6.87 24.59 -30.39
CA SER A 32 -5.44 24.71 -30.70
C SER A 32 -4.56 24.65 -29.44
N VAL A 33 -4.96 25.36 -28.38
CA VAL A 33 -4.29 25.29 -27.07
C VAL A 33 -4.38 23.88 -26.50
N MET A 34 -5.55 23.24 -26.57
CA MET A 34 -5.72 21.85 -26.13
C MET A 34 -4.83 20.90 -26.92
N VAL A 35 -4.85 20.96 -28.25
CA VAL A 35 -4.06 20.07 -29.12
C VAL A 35 -2.56 20.30 -28.95
N THR A 36 -2.12 21.54 -28.80
CA THR A 36 -0.70 21.88 -28.57
C THR A 36 -0.25 21.42 -27.18
N SER A 37 -1.10 21.62 -26.16
CA SER A 37 -0.89 21.06 -24.83
C SER A 37 -0.85 19.53 -24.88
N MET A 38 -1.74 18.89 -25.65
CA MET A 38 -1.81 17.44 -25.78
C MET A 38 -0.61 16.84 -26.52
N LYS A 39 0.02 17.61 -27.42
CA LYS A 39 1.21 17.18 -28.17
C LYS A 39 2.45 17.04 -27.28
N GLU A 40 2.51 17.83 -26.21
CA GLU A 40 3.58 17.82 -25.20
C GLU A 40 3.20 17.00 -23.96
N THR A 41 1.91 16.68 -23.75
CA THR A 41 1.52 15.80 -22.64
C THR A 41 1.96 14.37 -22.93
N LYS A 42 2.90 13.88 -22.13
CA LYS A 42 3.19 12.45 -22.01
C LYS A 42 1.88 11.70 -21.74
N SER A 43 1.75 10.49 -22.30
CA SER A 43 0.60 9.58 -22.12
C SER A 43 0.18 9.41 -20.65
N THR A 44 1.09 9.64 -19.71
CA THR A 44 0.89 9.65 -18.27
C THR A 44 -0.18 10.62 -17.79
N TYR A 45 -0.33 11.81 -18.40
CA TYR A 45 -1.36 12.78 -17.98
C TYR A 45 -2.77 12.35 -18.42
N LEU A 46 -2.90 11.85 -19.65
CA LEU A 46 -4.14 11.24 -20.13
C LEU A 46 -4.49 9.98 -19.33
N TYR A 47 -3.50 9.17 -18.99
CA TYR A 47 -3.68 7.99 -18.15
C TYR A 47 -4.17 8.36 -16.74
N ASN A 48 -3.55 9.34 -16.10
CA ASN A 48 -4.00 9.84 -14.80
C ASN A 48 -5.41 10.44 -14.88
N TRP A 49 -5.72 11.20 -15.95
CA TRP A 49 -7.04 11.76 -16.20
C TRP A 49 -8.12 10.67 -16.38
N LEU A 50 -7.81 9.60 -17.11
CA LEU A 50 -8.67 8.45 -17.27
C LEU A 50 -8.83 7.65 -15.97
N ASN A 51 -7.79 7.57 -15.14
CA ASN A 51 -7.88 6.88 -13.85
C ASN A 51 -8.71 7.64 -12.80
N GLU A 52 -8.86 8.96 -12.95
CA GLU A 52 -9.75 9.77 -12.10
C GLU A 52 -11.24 9.67 -12.49
N LEU A 53 -11.54 9.16 -13.69
CA LEU A 53 -12.92 8.87 -14.08
C LEU A 53 -13.43 7.67 -13.28
N SER A 54 -14.43 7.90 -12.42
CA SER A 54 -15.15 6.81 -11.75
C SER A 54 -15.86 5.92 -12.78
N MET A 55 -16.20 4.68 -12.40
CA MET A 55 -17.00 3.78 -13.24
C MET A 55 -18.30 4.46 -13.72
N ASN A 56 -18.91 5.31 -12.88
CA ASN A 56 -20.07 6.12 -13.25
C ASN A 56 -19.77 7.10 -14.39
N GLY A 57 -18.58 7.72 -14.41
CA GLY A 57 -18.13 8.61 -15.49
C GLY A 57 -17.93 7.87 -16.80
N TYR A 58 -17.30 6.70 -16.77
CA TYR A 58 -17.18 5.84 -17.95
C TYR A 58 -18.54 5.40 -18.49
N MET A 59 -19.41 4.92 -17.61
CA MET A 59 -20.77 4.51 -17.97
C MET A 59 -21.64 5.68 -18.45
N TYR A 60 -21.39 6.90 -17.96
CA TYR A 60 -22.04 8.10 -18.46
C TYR A 60 -21.63 8.41 -19.91
N VAL A 61 -20.33 8.35 -20.24
CA VAL A 61 -19.83 8.59 -21.60
C VAL A 61 -20.33 7.53 -22.57
N ILE A 62 -20.24 6.24 -22.19
CA ILE A 62 -20.77 5.13 -22.98
C ILE A 62 -22.29 5.27 -23.16
N GLY A 63 -22.99 5.67 -22.09
CA GLY A 63 -24.45 5.82 -22.08
C GLY A 63 -24.99 6.99 -22.90
N LYS A 64 -24.15 7.96 -23.25
CA LYS A 64 -24.51 9.07 -24.16
C LYS A 64 -24.68 8.61 -25.59
N GLU A 65 -23.80 7.74 -26.06
CA GLU A 65 -23.86 7.20 -27.43
C GLU A 65 -24.68 5.92 -27.48
N ASN A 66 -24.58 5.07 -26.45
CA ASN A 66 -25.29 3.81 -26.38
C ASN A 66 -26.16 3.71 -25.12
N HIS A 67 -27.40 4.18 -25.27
CA HIS A 67 -28.35 4.22 -24.17
C HIS A 67 -28.76 2.82 -23.67
N TYR A 68 -28.73 1.81 -24.55
CA TYR A 68 -29.17 0.45 -24.26
C TYR A 68 -28.26 -0.26 -23.25
N PHE A 69 -26.93 -0.12 -23.38
CA PHE A 69 -25.98 -0.81 -22.51
C PHE A 69 -25.89 -0.24 -21.08
N THR A 70 -26.50 0.91 -20.82
CA THR A 70 -26.34 1.64 -19.55
C THR A 70 -27.66 1.87 -18.83
N GLN A 71 -28.75 1.30 -19.34
CA GLN A 71 -30.10 1.49 -18.81
C GLN A 71 -30.26 0.86 -17.42
N GLU A 72 -29.76 -0.36 -17.23
CA GLU A 72 -29.79 -1.05 -15.94
C GLU A 72 -28.81 -0.43 -14.94
N TYR A 73 -27.63 -0.01 -15.42
CA TYR A 73 -26.61 0.65 -14.60
C TYR A 73 -27.08 2.02 -14.06
N ARG A 74 -27.77 2.83 -14.88
CA ARG A 74 -28.30 4.14 -14.47
C ARG A 74 -29.42 4.06 -13.45
N ASN A 75 -30.20 2.99 -13.45
CA ASN A 75 -31.27 2.81 -12.46
C ASN A 75 -30.73 2.44 -11.07
N LEU A 76 -29.52 1.86 -11.00
CA LEU A 76 -28.92 1.35 -9.76
C LEU A 76 -27.90 2.31 -9.13
N ASN A 77 -27.39 3.30 -9.89
CA ASN A 77 -26.29 4.16 -9.46
C ASN A 77 -26.65 5.63 -9.56
N GLN A 78 -25.95 6.47 -8.78
CA GLN A 78 -26.09 7.92 -8.87
C GLN A 78 -25.55 8.46 -10.20
N ASP A 79 -26.25 9.44 -10.77
CA ASP A 79 -25.84 10.11 -12.02
C ASP A 79 -24.47 10.77 -11.89
N PHE A 80 -23.61 10.58 -12.90
CA PHE A 80 -22.33 11.26 -12.98
C PHE A 80 -22.53 12.75 -13.30
N SER A 81 -22.01 13.62 -12.44
CA SER A 81 -22.03 15.07 -12.68
C SER A 81 -20.72 15.52 -13.33
N ILE A 82 -20.80 15.94 -14.59
CA ILE A 82 -19.66 16.52 -15.32
C ILE A 82 -19.16 17.78 -14.60
N SER A 83 -20.05 18.59 -14.03
CA SER A 83 -19.65 19.83 -13.36
C SER A 83 -18.87 19.54 -12.08
N SER A 84 -19.25 18.53 -11.29
CA SER A 84 -18.48 18.12 -10.12
C SER A 84 -17.13 17.52 -10.51
N PHE A 85 -17.06 16.77 -11.62
CA PHE A 85 -15.80 16.24 -12.14
C PHE A 85 -14.84 17.33 -12.65
N LEU A 86 -15.34 18.29 -13.44
CA LEU A 86 -14.52 19.41 -13.90
C LEU A 86 -14.09 20.32 -12.74
N PHE A 87 -14.98 20.51 -11.76
CA PHE A 87 -14.64 21.22 -10.53
C PHE A 87 -13.58 20.47 -9.72
N SER A 88 -13.72 19.15 -9.57
CA SER A 88 -12.73 18.33 -8.88
C SER A 88 -11.40 18.34 -9.61
N MET A 89 -11.37 18.35 -10.93
CA MET A 89 -10.12 18.52 -11.68
C MET A 89 -9.47 19.88 -11.42
N ALA A 90 -10.26 20.96 -11.46
CA ALA A 90 -9.74 22.32 -11.32
C ALA A 90 -9.25 22.62 -9.89
N THR A 91 -9.94 22.07 -8.89
CA THR A 91 -9.71 22.41 -7.47
C THR A 91 -9.05 21.28 -6.69
N ASN A 92 -9.03 20.06 -7.26
CA ASN A 92 -8.67 18.83 -6.58
C ASN A 92 -9.45 18.69 -5.25
N ILE A 93 -10.74 19.05 -5.27
CA ILE A 93 -11.75 18.89 -4.20
C ILE A 93 -12.81 17.91 -4.70
N ARG A 94 -13.12 16.91 -3.86
CA ARG A 94 -14.02 15.79 -4.14
C ARG A 94 -15.25 15.85 -3.23
N PHE A 95 -16.44 16.03 -3.80
CA PHE A 95 -17.68 16.17 -3.03
C PHE A 95 -18.08 14.91 -2.24
N ASP A 96 -17.57 13.76 -2.64
CA ASP A 96 -17.73 12.46 -1.98
C ASP A 96 -16.70 12.19 -0.88
N ASP A 97 -15.66 13.03 -0.76
CA ASP A 97 -14.63 12.92 0.28
C ASP A 97 -14.52 14.23 1.08
N VAL A 98 -15.09 14.24 2.29
CA VAL A 98 -15.00 15.38 3.22
C VAL A 98 -13.57 15.81 3.52
N ARG A 99 -12.58 14.91 3.43
CA ARG A 99 -11.15 15.23 3.64
C ARG A 99 -10.61 16.10 2.52
N SER A 100 -11.15 16.02 1.32
CA SER A 100 -10.72 16.87 0.20
C SER A 100 -11.06 18.35 0.42
N PHE A 101 -12.06 18.64 1.26
CA PHE A 101 -12.47 20.01 1.58
C PHE A 101 -11.58 20.65 2.65
N VAL A 102 -11.26 19.91 3.71
CA VAL A 102 -10.50 20.42 4.86
C VAL A 102 -9.01 20.10 4.80
N GLY A 103 -8.61 19.14 3.96
CA GLY A 103 -7.26 18.58 4.01
C GLY A 103 -6.16 19.47 3.47
N LYS A 104 -6.52 20.50 2.70
CA LYS A 104 -5.58 21.55 2.25
C LYS A 104 -5.56 22.77 3.17
N GLU A 105 -6.61 22.95 3.97
CA GLU A 105 -6.77 24.08 4.89
C GLU A 105 -6.11 23.82 6.24
N LEU A 106 -5.95 22.55 6.62
CA LEU A 106 -5.32 22.14 7.87
C LEU A 106 -3.85 21.74 7.63
N PRO A 107 -2.87 22.50 8.15
CA PRO A 107 -1.46 22.14 8.04
C PRO A 107 -1.19 20.71 8.53
N GLY A 108 -0.60 19.88 7.67
CA GLY A 108 -0.29 18.49 7.99
C GLY A 108 -1.44 17.49 7.80
N PHE A 109 -2.66 17.94 7.45
CA PHE A 109 -3.79 17.02 7.26
C PHE A 109 -3.67 16.17 5.99
N GLY A 110 -2.98 16.68 4.95
CA GLY A 110 -2.63 15.90 3.76
C GLY A 110 -1.81 14.64 4.03
N LYS A 111 -1.22 14.49 5.23
CA LYS A 111 -0.56 13.24 5.67
C LYS A 111 -1.54 12.11 5.99
N TYR A 112 -2.84 12.39 6.07
CA TYR A 112 -3.90 11.44 6.38
C TYR A 112 -4.71 10.98 5.15
N ASP A 113 -4.23 11.24 3.93
CA ASP A 113 -4.82 10.75 2.67
C ASP A 113 -4.49 9.27 2.38
N THR A 114 -4.30 8.48 3.44
CA THR A 114 -4.09 7.04 3.32
C THR A 114 -5.41 6.42 2.87
N GLU A 115 -5.34 5.44 1.99
CA GLU A 115 -6.52 4.77 1.41
C GLU A 115 -6.61 3.35 1.95
N ILE A 116 -7.78 2.95 2.44
CA ILE A 116 -8.05 1.57 2.86
C ILE A 116 -8.68 0.88 1.64
N VAL A 117 -7.91 0.03 0.95
CA VAL A 117 -8.41 -0.70 -0.21
C VAL A 117 -9.31 -1.84 0.24
N ILE A 118 -8.87 -2.56 1.28
CA ILE A 118 -9.63 -3.64 1.89
C ILE A 118 -9.54 -3.45 3.40
N ALA A 119 -10.69 -3.31 4.06
CA ALA A 119 -10.76 -3.14 5.51
C ALA A 119 -10.84 -4.49 6.21
N GLY A 120 -9.88 -4.79 7.08
CA GLY A 120 -10.01 -5.87 8.05
C GLY A 120 -10.90 -5.49 9.22
N GLU A 121 -11.33 -6.47 10.01
CA GLU A 121 -12.21 -6.26 11.16
C GLU A 121 -11.65 -5.18 12.12
N GLY A 122 -12.45 -4.12 12.33
CA GLY A 122 -12.10 -3.02 13.22
C GLY A 122 -11.08 -2.01 12.66
N THR A 123 -10.67 -2.13 11.39
CA THR A 123 -9.74 -1.18 10.76
C THR A 123 -10.48 0.02 10.19
N ASN A 124 -9.99 1.21 10.51
CA ASN A 124 -10.51 2.49 10.03
C ASN A 124 -9.40 3.55 10.02
N TYR A 125 -9.73 4.77 9.60
CA TYR A 125 -8.74 5.84 9.46
C TYR A 125 -8.09 6.31 10.78
N SER A 126 -8.70 6.05 11.95
CA SER A 126 -8.12 6.43 13.25
C SER A 126 -7.10 5.42 13.78
N ASN A 127 -6.93 4.28 13.11
CA ASN A 127 -6.06 3.20 13.57
C ASN A 127 -5.25 2.57 12.44
N LEU A 128 -4.87 3.37 11.44
CA LEU A 128 -3.96 2.94 10.37
C LEU A 128 -2.54 2.69 10.92
N PRO A 129 -1.74 1.81 10.28
CA PRO A 129 -0.35 1.59 10.68
C PRO A 129 0.49 2.84 10.58
N ILE A 130 1.29 3.08 11.62
CA ILE A 130 2.15 4.26 11.75
C ILE A 130 3.59 3.79 11.77
N GLU A 131 4.33 4.26 10.77
CA GLU A 131 5.76 4.05 10.65
C GLU A 131 6.51 4.80 11.75
N SER A 132 7.52 4.16 12.34
CA SER A 132 8.22 4.69 13.49
C SER A 132 9.20 5.82 13.10
N SER A 133 9.10 6.98 13.74
CA SER A 133 10.06 8.09 13.57
C SER A 133 11.09 8.09 14.70
N VAL A 134 12.05 7.17 14.61
CA VAL A 134 13.03 6.91 15.66
C VAL A 134 14.30 7.77 15.45
N PRO A 135 14.81 8.48 16.49
CA PRO A 135 16.11 9.15 16.45
C PRO A 135 17.27 8.17 16.25
N LEU A 136 18.34 8.60 15.60
CA LEU A 136 19.49 7.72 15.31
C LEU A 136 20.14 7.15 16.58
N GLU A 137 20.15 7.91 17.67
CA GLU A 137 20.71 7.48 18.97
C GLU A 137 19.96 6.28 19.55
N GLU A 138 18.69 6.12 19.17
CA GLU A 138 17.80 5.08 19.65
C GLU A 138 17.85 3.83 18.75
N VAL A 139 18.21 4.01 17.46
CA VAL A 139 18.40 2.95 16.46
C VAL A 139 19.59 2.04 16.80
N VAL A 140 20.67 2.59 17.35
CA VAL A 140 21.91 1.85 17.66
C VAL A 140 21.98 1.27 19.06
N LYS A 141 20.96 1.49 19.88
CA LYS A 141 20.98 0.93 21.23
C LYS A 141 20.93 -0.59 21.15
N GLU A 142 22.00 -1.21 21.58
CA GLU A 142 22.01 -2.64 21.85
C GLU A 142 21.11 -2.88 23.05
N ARG A 143 19.94 -3.47 22.79
CA ARG A 143 19.04 -3.97 23.82
C ARG A 143 18.86 -5.46 23.63
N THR A 144 19.14 -6.20 24.68
CA THR A 144 18.87 -7.62 24.75
C THR A 144 17.70 -7.82 25.70
N GLY A 145 16.73 -8.63 25.30
CA GLY A 145 15.82 -9.27 26.24
C GLY A 145 16.02 -10.78 26.23
N GLU A 146 15.28 -11.48 27.09
CA GLU A 146 15.35 -12.95 27.16
C GLU A 146 14.83 -13.62 25.87
N ALA A 147 14.06 -12.87 25.06
CA ALA A 147 13.60 -13.26 23.74
C ALA A 147 14.74 -13.15 22.71
N GLY A 148 15.43 -14.26 22.52
CA GLY A 148 16.47 -14.44 21.52
C GLY A 148 16.81 -15.91 21.27
N GLN A 149 16.19 -16.82 22.04
CA GLN A 149 16.15 -18.23 21.69
C GLN A 149 14.90 -18.44 20.87
N VAL A 150 15.05 -18.41 19.53
CA VAL A 150 14.09 -19.12 18.65
C VAL A 150 13.79 -20.43 19.35
N PRO A 151 12.53 -20.75 19.68
CA PRO A 151 12.22 -22.00 20.36
C PRO A 151 12.89 -23.10 19.56
N LYS A 152 13.87 -23.79 20.17
CA LYS A 152 14.55 -24.91 19.50
C LYS A 152 13.42 -25.81 18.97
N PRO A 153 13.41 -26.13 17.67
CA PRO A 153 12.34 -26.93 17.11
C PRO A 153 12.19 -28.17 17.99
N ASP A 154 10.99 -28.36 18.54
CA ASP A 154 10.68 -29.49 19.40
C ASP A 154 11.05 -30.77 18.64
N PRO A 155 12.07 -31.52 19.09
CA PRO A 155 12.54 -32.71 18.37
C PRO A 155 11.46 -33.80 18.29
N ASN A 156 10.38 -33.70 19.07
CA ASN A 156 9.24 -34.61 19.05
C ASN A 156 8.06 -34.14 18.18
N LYS A 157 8.10 -32.94 17.57
CA LYS A 157 7.15 -32.60 16.50
C LYS A 157 7.64 -33.23 15.21
N GLU A 158 6.99 -34.31 14.78
CA GLU A 158 7.13 -34.82 13.41
C GLU A 158 6.91 -33.65 12.43
N LYS A 159 8.01 -33.18 11.81
CA LYS A 159 7.94 -32.27 10.68
C LYS A 159 7.30 -33.06 9.54
N LYS A 160 6.00 -32.86 9.31
CA LYS A 160 5.34 -33.35 8.11
C LYS A 160 6.16 -32.86 6.92
N GLN A 161 6.68 -33.78 6.13
CA GLN A 161 7.35 -33.40 4.89
C GLN A 161 6.34 -32.65 4.02
N PRO A 162 6.73 -31.49 3.45
CA PRO A 162 5.83 -30.75 2.59
C PRO A 162 5.54 -31.57 1.33
N ALA A 163 4.30 -31.53 0.87
CA ALA A 163 3.87 -32.29 -0.31
C ALA A 163 4.53 -31.81 -1.61
N GLN A 164 4.95 -30.54 -1.64
CA GLN A 164 5.63 -29.88 -2.76
C GLN A 164 6.84 -29.12 -2.22
N THR A 165 7.90 -28.96 -3.03
CA THR A 165 9.08 -28.18 -2.62
C THR A 165 9.72 -27.44 -3.78
N THR A 166 10.25 -26.24 -3.51
CA THR A 166 11.08 -25.49 -4.47
C THR A 166 12.48 -26.10 -4.62
N GLY A 167 12.79 -27.16 -3.87
CA GLY A 167 14.08 -27.83 -3.89
C GLY A 167 15.16 -26.95 -3.27
N LYS A 168 16.25 -26.72 -3.99
CA LYS A 168 17.36 -25.86 -3.54
C LYS A 168 17.11 -24.37 -3.80
N ARG A 169 16.06 -24.02 -4.54
CA ARG A 169 15.78 -22.65 -4.98
C ARG A 169 15.27 -21.82 -3.81
N GLN A 170 15.92 -20.68 -3.58
CA GLN A 170 15.47 -19.66 -2.63
C GLN A 170 14.63 -18.65 -3.43
N VAL A 171 13.31 -18.69 -3.26
CA VAL A 171 12.36 -17.93 -4.10
C VAL A 171 11.78 -16.70 -3.38
N ALA A 172 11.86 -16.66 -2.05
CA ALA A 172 11.39 -15.53 -1.26
C ALA A 172 12.56 -14.86 -0.53
N LEU A 173 12.63 -13.53 -0.61
CA LEU A 173 13.51 -12.70 0.21
C LEU A 173 12.69 -11.99 1.29
N ILE A 174 13.08 -12.17 2.53
CA ILE A 174 12.60 -11.41 3.69
C ILE A 174 13.69 -10.40 4.03
N TYR A 175 13.33 -9.13 4.08
CA TYR A 175 14.25 -8.05 4.43
C TYR A 175 13.54 -7.03 5.32
N HIS A 176 14.31 -6.10 5.88
CA HIS A 176 13.81 -5.15 6.86
C HIS A 176 14.39 -3.77 6.56
N SER A 177 13.61 -2.89 5.92
CA SER A 177 14.03 -1.50 5.72
C SER A 177 14.31 -0.82 7.06
N HIS A 178 13.55 -1.16 8.11
CA HIS A 178 13.78 -0.74 9.49
C HIS A 178 14.30 -1.88 10.36
N SER A 179 15.52 -2.35 10.07
CA SER A 179 16.16 -3.47 10.78
C SER A 179 16.21 -3.33 12.30
N TRP A 180 16.14 -2.10 12.83
CA TRP A 180 16.22 -1.81 14.26
C TRP A 180 14.89 -1.97 15.01
N GLU A 181 13.77 -2.13 14.30
CA GLU A 181 12.46 -2.23 14.95
C GLU A 181 12.41 -3.47 15.85
N SER A 182 11.85 -3.32 17.04
CA SER A 182 11.72 -4.38 18.03
C SER A 182 10.44 -4.19 18.84
N TYR A 183 10.17 -5.04 19.81
CA TYR A 183 8.95 -5.02 20.61
C TYR A 183 9.31 -4.85 22.08
N LEU A 184 8.55 -4.03 22.81
CA LEU A 184 8.81 -3.76 24.21
C LEU A 184 8.86 -5.04 25.07
N PRO A 185 7.96 -6.03 24.90
CA PRO A 185 8.05 -7.28 25.66
C PRO A 185 9.32 -8.09 25.35
N LEU A 186 9.80 -8.08 24.11
CA LEU A 186 11.04 -8.76 23.71
C LEU A 186 12.30 -8.11 24.29
N LEU A 187 12.19 -6.88 24.81
CA LEU A 187 13.30 -6.12 25.38
C LEU A 187 13.22 -5.99 26.91
N ASN A 188 12.35 -6.78 27.57
CA ASN A 188 12.05 -6.66 29.00
C ASN A 188 11.53 -5.25 29.40
N LEU A 189 10.86 -4.56 28.46
CA LEU A 189 10.29 -3.23 28.63
C LEU A 189 8.76 -3.24 28.57
N THR A 190 8.13 -4.36 28.95
CA THR A 190 6.67 -4.52 28.94
C THR A 190 5.98 -3.35 29.65
N ASN A 191 4.98 -2.76 28.98
CA ASN A 191 4.23 -1.58 29.43
C ASN A 191 5.02 -0.26 29.48
N ASP A 192 6.21 -0.16 28.87
CA ASP A 192 6.92 1.13 28.79
C ASP A 192 6.08 2.17 28.02
N PRO A 193 5.83 3.36 28.60
CA PRO A 193 5.00 4.39 27.98
C PRO A 193 5.64 5.01 26.74
N ASN A 194 6.96 4.83 26.53
CA ASN A 194 7.66 5.32 25.35
C ASN A 194 7.77 4.22 24.26
N PRO A 195 6.98 4.30 23.18
CA PRO A 195 7.02 3.31 22.10
C PRO A 195 8.35 3.33 21.33
N ASN A 196 9.10 4.44 21.34
CA ASN A 196 10.37 4.54 20.64
C ASN A 196 11.46 3.66 21.26
N LYS A 197 11.27 3.14 22.48
CA LYS A 197 12.18 2.15 23.08
C LYS A 197 12.03 0.75 22.50
N ALA A 198 11.01 0.52 21.67
CA ALA A 198 10.80 -0.72 20.94
C ALA A 198 11.77 -0.80 19.74
N THR A 199 13.06 -0.67 20.03
CA THR A 199 14.15 -0.67 19.05
C THR A 199 15.38 -1.35 19.63
N SER A 200 16.10 -2.07 18.78
CA SER A 200 17.38 -2.70 19.13
C SER A 200 18.17 -3.03 17.87
N SER A 201 19.50 -2.97 17.93
CA SER A 201 20.36 -3.54 16.88
C SER A 201 20.53 -5.07 17.00
N VAL A 202 20.13 -5.67 18.13
CA VAL A 202 20.37 -7.10 18.43
C VAL A 202 19.06 -7.90 18.44
N THR A 203 18.17 -7.62 19.39
CA THR A 203 16.85 -8.25 19.48
C THR A 203 15.85 -7.45 18.67
N ASN A 204 15.76 -7.71 17.37
CA ASN A 204 14.99 -6.87 16.43
C ASN A 204 14.07 -7.69 15.50
N ILE A 205 13.43 -7.00 14.57
CA ILE A 205 12.41 -7.50 13.64
C ILE A 205 12.90 -8.69 12.82
N SER A 206 14.22 -8.84 12.64
CA SER A 206 14.80 -10.00 11.97
C SER A 206 14.48 -11.34 12.65
N ILE A 207 14.15 -11.36 13.95
CA ILE A 207 13.68 -12.56 14.68
C ILE A 207 12.33 -13.03 14.13
N VAL A 208 11.42 -12.09 13.84
CA VAL A 208 10.13 -12.36 13.19
C VAL A 208 10.37 -12.82 11.74
N GLY A 209 11.38 -12.25 11.07
CA GLY A 209 11.84 -12.71 9.76
C GLY A 209 12.37 -14.15 9.76
N ASP A 210 13.10 -14.56 10.80
CA ASP A 210 13.57 -15.94 10.95
C ASP A 210 12.40 -16.90 11.10
N ARG A 211 11.42 -16.54 11.92
CA ARG A 211 10.20 -17.35 12.06
C ARG A 211 9.50 -17.51 10.71
N LEU A 212 9.36 -16.44 9.94
CA LEU A 212 8.71 -16.51 8.63
C LEU A 212 9.49 -17.41 7.67
N ARG A 213 10.82 -17.25 7.61
CA ARG A 213 11.70 -18.14 6.82
C ARG A 213 11.48 -19.61 7.18
N GLU A 214 11.54 -19.95 8.46
CA GLU A 214 11.38 -21.32 8.93
C GLU A 214 9.99 -21.90 8.61
N GLN A 215 8.94 -21.09 8.73
CA GLN A 215 7.59 -21.53 8.39
C GLN A 215 7.41 -21.70 6.87
N LEU A 216 7.97 -20.81 6.05
CA LEU A 216 7.99 -20.97 4.59
C LEU A 216 8.72 -22.25 4.17
N GLU A 217 9.88 -22.53 4.77
CA GLU A 217 10.62 -23.78 4.54
C GLU A 217 9.79 -25.01 4.95
N SER A 218 9.01 -24.92 6.02
CA SER A 218 8.10 -25.99 6.44
C SER A 218 6.93 -26.22 5.47
N GLU A 219 6.54 -25.19 4.72
CA GLU A 219 5.58 -25.25 3.61
C GLU A 219 6.26 -25.65 2.27
N GLY A 220 7.55 -25.99 2.30
CA GLY A 220 8.34 -26.42 1.15
C GLY A 220 8.89 -25.29 0.28
N ILE A 221 8.81 -24.04 0.74
CA ILE A 221 9.20 -22.84 -0.01
C ILE A 221 10.53 -22.33 0.50
N GLY A 222 11.55 -22.35 -0.35
CA GLY A 222 12.87 -21.78 -0.02
C GLY A 222 12.81 -20.27 0.17
N ALA A 223 13.28 -19.80 1.33
CA ALA A 223 13.32 -18.39 1.67
C ALA A 223 14.65 -18.00 2.33
N THR A 224 15.06 -16.75 2.12
CA THR A 224 16.22 -16.13 2.80
C THR A 224 15.75 -14.97 3.66
N ASN A 225 16.27 -14.86 4.88
CA ASN A 225 16.09 -13.69 5.75
C ASN A 225 17.38 -12.86 5.76
N ASP A 226 17.35 -11.68 5.15
CA ASP A 226 18.46 -10.73 5.18
C ASP A 226 18.45 -9.97 6.51
N LYS A 227 19.51 -10.13 7.29
CA LYS A 227 19.67 -9.53 8.62
C LYS A 227 20.63 -8.36 8.64
N THR A 228 20.88 -7.74 7.48
CA THR A 228 21.76 -6.58 7.41
C THR A 228 21.29 -5.50 8.38
N ASP A 229 22.18 -5.03 9.24
CA ASP A 229 21.90 -3.88 10.11
C ASP A 229 21.88 -2.58 9.29
N VAL A 230 20.68 -2.22 8.83
CA VAL A 230 20.43 -0.98 8.10
C VAL A 230 20.72 0.24 8.98
N GLY A 231 20.40 0.17 10.28
CA GLY A 231 20.65 1.23 11.24
C GLY A 231 22.14 1.59 11.34
N GLN A 232 22.99 0.58 11.54
CA GLN A 232 24.43 0.75 11.60
C GLN A 232 25.01 1.23 10.25
N LYS A 233 24.50 0.71 9.12
CA LYS A 233 24.89 1.17 7.78
C LYS A 233 24.51 2.64 7.53
N LEU A 234 23.35 3.11 8.00
CA LEU A 234 22.96 4.51 7.90
C LEU A 234 23.94 5.42 8.64
N ILE A 235 24.28 5.07 9.88
CA ILE A 235 25.17 5.87 10.73
C ILE A 235 26.60 5.90 10.18
N SER A 236 27.12 4.75 9.72
CA SER A 236 28.45 4.71 9.10
C SER A 236 28.55 5.58 7.83
N LYS A 237 27.42 5.89 7.18
CA LYS A 237 27.32 6.76 6.01
C LYS A 237 26.90 8.21 6.35
N GLY A 238 26.72 8.55 7.62
CA GLY A 238 26.23 9.86 8.04
C GLY A 238 24.79 10.16 7.59
N LEU A 239 23.99 9.13 7.38
CA LEU A 239 22.60 9.21 6.94
C LEU A 239 21.63 9.09 8.13
N ASN A 240 20.41 9.59 7.96
CA ASN A 240 19.32 9.43 8.93
C ASN A 240 18.32 8.33 8.51
N SER A 241 17.37 8.03 9.41
CA SER A 241 16.33 7.01 9.21
C SER A 241 15.51 7.20 7.93
N ASN A 242 15.34 8.43 7.41
CA ASN A 242 14.62 8.65 6.15
C ASN A 242 15.34 8.04 4.93
N SER A 243 16.62 7.69 5.05
CA SER A 243 17.39 7.02 3.99
C SER A 243 17.31 5.49 4.04
N SER A 244 16.55 4.92 5.00
CA SER A 244 16.41 3.46 5.20
C SER A 244 15.94 2.72 3.95
N TYR A 245 14.90 3.24 3.27
CA TYR A 245 14.39 2.65 2.03
C TYR A 245 15.41 2.68 0.89
N LYS A 246 16.18 3.77 0.77
CA LYS A 246 17.22 3.87 -0.25
C LYS A 246 18.31 2.83 -0.02
N LEU A 247 18.75 2.68 1.23
CA LEU A 247 19.80 1.71 1.58
C LEU A 247 19.32 0.26 1.46
N SER A 248 18.13 -0.04 1.96
CA SER A 248 17.53 -1.38 1.81
C SER A 248 17.22 -1.74 0.36
N ARG A 249 16.95 -0.75 -0.50
CA ARG A 249 16.85 -0.98 -1.94
C ARG A 249 18.14 -1.59 -2.51
N GLU A 250 19.29 -1.07 -2.12
CA GLU A 250 20.59 -1.57 -2.56
C GLU A 250 20.78 -3.04 -2.14
N ILE A 251 20.38 -3.38 -0.91
CA ILE A 251 20.41 -4.75 -0.38
C ILE A 251 19.51 -5.69 -1.21
N VAL A 252 18.27 -5.28 -1.48
CA VAL A 252 17.35 -6.10 -2.30
C VAL A 252 17.88 -6.27 -3.72
N GLN A 253 18.43 -5.21 -4.33
CA GLN A 253 19.02 -5.28 -5.66
C GLN A 253 20.26 -6.18 -5.71
N GLU A 254 21.09 -6.17 -4.67
CA GLU A 254 22.23 -7.08 -4.53
C GLU A 254 21.76 -8.53 -4.40
N ALA A 255 20.74 -8.79 -3.59
CA ALA A 255 20.13 -10.12 -3.47
C ALA A 255 19.55 -10.61 -4.82
N MET A 256 18.85 -9.75 -5.56
CA MET A 256 18.36 -10.03 -6.92
C MET A 256 19.50 -10.24 -7.93
N ALA A 257 20.65 -9.61 -7.71
CA ALA A 257 21.83 -9.82 -8.53
C ALA A 257 22.44 -11.20 -8.27
N GLY A 258 22.58 -11.58 -6.99
CA GLY A 258 23.17 -12.83 -6.54
C GLY A 258 22.29 -14.07 -6.71
N ASN A 259 20.96 -13.91 -6.70
CA ASN A 259 20.00 -15.00 -6.88
C ASN A 259 18.89 -14.61 -7.88
N LYS A 260 18.96 -15.19 -9.08
CA LYS A 260 17.99 -14.97 -10.16
C LYS A 260 16.67 -15.72 -9.98
N GLU A 261 16.58 -16.58 -8.97
CA GLU A 261 15.38 -17.35 -8.66
C GLU A 261 14.46 -16.65 -7.65
N LEU A 262 14.87 -15.49 -7.11
CA LEU A 262 14.02 -14.65 -6.27
C LEU A 262 12.82 -14.13 -7.04
N GLN A 263 11.63 -14.38 -6.48
CA GLN A 263 10.34 -14.00 -7.04
C GLN A 263 9.60 -13.05 -6.09
N TYR A 264 9.56 -13.40 -4.80
CA TYR A 264 8.80 -12.69 -3.77
C TYR A 264 9.71 -11.92 -2.82
N PHE A 265 9.25 -10.73 -2.42
CA PHE A 265 10.01 -9.82 -1.56
C PHE A 265 9.12 -9.30 -0.43
N PHE A 266 9.50 -9.56 0.81
CA PHE A 266 8.74 -9.18 1.99
C PHE A 266 9.56 -8.22 2.86
N ASP A 267 9.09 -6.98 2.95
CA ASP A 267 9.62 -5.99 3.90
C ASP A 267 8.82 -6.12 5.20
N LEU A 268 9.42 -6.68 6.25
CA LEU A 268 8.74 -6.81 7.54
C LEU A 268 9.00 -5.58 8.40
N HIS A 269 7.92 -5.03 8.93
CA HIS A 269 7.92 -3.86 9.81
C HIS A 269 7.11 -4.12 11.07
N ARG A 270 7.21 -3.21 12.02
CA ARG A 270 6.38 -3.15 13.23
C ARG A 270 5.63 -1.82 13.30
N ASP A 271 4.30 -1.90 13.43
CA ASP A 271 3.45 -0.74 13.64
C ASP A 271 3.73 -0.07 14.99
N SER A 272 3.87 1.26 15.02
CA SER A 272 4.01 2.06 16.25
C SER A 272 2.79 2.04 17.18
N ALA A 273 1.66 1.50 16.73
CA ALA A 273 0.44 1.38 17.52
C ALA A 273 0.56 0.42 18.73
N ARG A 274 -0.29 0.67 19.73
CA ARG A 274 -0.37 -0.08 20.99
C ARG A 274 -1.25 -1.33 20.88
N LYS A 275 -1.14 -2.20 21.89
CA LYS A 275 -1.74 -3.54 21.96
C LYS A 275 -3.22 -3.60 21.57
N ASN A 276 -4.01 -2.61 21.98
CA ASN A 276 -5.46 -2.55 21.74
C ASN A 276 -5.83 -2.49 20.26
N VAL A 277 -4.96 -1.92 19.43
CA VAL A 277 -5.15 -1.87 17.97
C VAL A 277 -4.52 -3.09 17.29
N THR A 278 -3.38 -3.55 17.81
CA THR A 278 -2.50 -4.50 17.13
C THR A 278 -2.67 -5.95 17.57
N THR A 279 -3.66 -6.27 18.40
CA THR A 279 -3.89 -7.64 18.90
C THR A 279 -5.31 -8.09 18.61
N LYS A 280 -5.46 -9.36 18.22
CA LYS A 280 -6.74 -10.04 18.08
C LYS A 280 -6.71 -11.32 18.92
N THR A 281 -7.76 -11.53 19.69
CA THR A 281 -7.97 -12.80 20.41
C THR A 281 -8.99 -13.63 19.65
N ILE A 282 -8.66 -14.89 19.40
CA ILE A 282 -9.52 -15.92 18.80
C ILE A 282 -9.49 -17.13 19.74
N GLY A 283 -10.62 -17.37 20.42
CA GLY A 283 -10.68 -18.37 21.49
C GLY A 283 -9.78 -18.00 22.66
N ASP A 284 -8.89 -18.90 23.06
CA ASP A 284 -7.91 -18.74 24.13
C ASP A 284 -6.56 -18.18 23.65
N LYS A 285 -6.42 -17.91 22.35
CA LYS A 285 -5.15 -17.51 21.73
C LYS A 285 -5.20 -16.07 21.24
N SER A 286 -4.12 -15.35 21.51
CA SER A 286 -3.89 -13.99 21.02
C SER A 286 -2.89 -13.99 19.88
N TYR A 287 -3.16 -13.13 18.90
CA TYR A 287 -2.46 -12.96 17.65
C TYR A 287 -2.10 -11.48 17.47
N ALA A 288 -0.87 -11.21 17.06
CA ALA A 288 -0.49 -9.93 16.49
C ALA A 288 -1.24 -9.71 15.16
N LYS A 289 -1.88 -8.56 15.01
CA LYS A 289 -2.56 -8.23 13.76
C LYS A 289 -1.55 -7.90 12.66
N LEU A 290 -1.85 -8.33 11.45
CA LEU A 290 -1.06 -8.08 10.25
C LEU A 290 -1.70 -6.97 9.43
N ALA A 291 -0.92 -6.03 8.89
CA ALA A 291 -1.41 -5.06 7.93
C ALA A 291 -0.52 -5.04 6.68
N PHE A 292 -1.12 -5.01 5.50
CA PHE A 292 -0.40 -4.95 4.23
C PHE A 292 -0.35 -3.52 3.73
N VAL A 293 0.84 -3.00 3.45
CA VAL A 293 1.02 -1.63 2.94
C VAL A 293 1.47 -1.68 1.49
N ILE A 294 0.78 -0.95 0.62
CA ILE A 294 1.10 -0.81 -0.81
C ILE A 294 1.41 0.65 -1.15
N GLY A 295 2.55 0.91 -1.78
CA GLY A 295 2.94 2.25 -2.21
C GLY A 295 2.24 2.67 -3.50
N LYS A 296 1.37 3.67 -3.49
CA LYS A 296 0.62 4.11 -4.70
C LYS A 296 1.53 4.66 -5.82
N GLY A 297 2.74 5.11 -5.47
CA GLY A 297 3.74 5.59 -6.42
C GLY A 297 4.54 4.48 -7.10
N ASN A 298 4.35 3.21 -6.73
CA ASN A 298 5.08 2.09 -7.31
C ASN A 298 4.46 1.65 -8.65
N LYS A 299 5.29 1.48 -9.69
CA LYS A 299 4.81 1.15 -11.04
C LYS A 299 4.12 -0.23 -11.16
N ASN A 300 4.32 -1.10 -10.18
CA ASN A 300 3.77 -2.44 -10.17
C ASN A 300 2.52 -2.55 -9.28
N TYR A 301 2.00 -1.43 -8.73
CA TYR A 301 1.14 -1.44 -7.54
C TYR A 301 -0.05 -2.39 -7.63
N GLU A 302 -0.64 -2.57 -8.81
CA GLU A 302 -1.76 -3.49 -9.05
C GLU A 302 -1.39 -4.95 -8.78
N LYS A 303 -0.21 -5.40 -9.21
CA LYS A 303 0.26 -6.77 -8.98
C LYS A 303 0.59 -7.00 -7.51
N ASN A 304 1.24 -6.03 -6.88
CA ASN A 304 1.55 -6.08 -5.46
C ASN A 304 0.27 -6.05 -4.60
N LEU A 305 -0.73 -5.27 -5.03
CA LEU A 305 -2.06 -5.21 -4.42
C LEU A 305 -2.79 -6.55 -4.54
N GLN A 306 -2.71 -7.22 -5.70
CA GLN A 306 -3.31 -8.56 -5.88
C GLN A 306 -2.71 -9.57 -4.90
N LEU A 307 -1.38 -9.58 -4.74
CA LEU A 307 -0.72 -10.44 -3.76
C LEU A 307 -1.19 -10.13 -2.33
N ALA A 308 -1.17 -8.86 -1.92
CA ALA A 308 -1.63 -8.45 -0.58
C ALA A 308 -3.10 -8.80 -0.33
N THR A 309 -3.96 -8.62 -1.35
CA THR A 309 -5.38 -8.96 -1.30
C THR A 309 -5.59 -10.46 -1.11
N ALA A 310 -4.90 -11.29 -1.89
CA ALA A 310 -4.99 -12.74 -1.78
C ALA A 310 -4.56 -13.22 -0.39
N LEU A 311 -3.46 -12.69 0.16
CA LEU A 311 -3.02 -13.02 1.51
C LEU A 311 -4.02 -12.57 2.58
N HIS A 312 -4.57 -11.35 2.46
CA HIS A 312 -5.60 -10.86 3.35
C HIS A 312 -6.82 -11.79 3.38
N GLU A 313 -7.34 -12.17 2.21
CA GLU A 313 -8.49 -13.05 2.09
C GLU A 313 -8.22 -14.43 2.67
N GLU A 314 -7.07 -15.04 2.35
CA GLU A 314 -6.70 -16.36 2.88
C GLU A 314 -6.54 -16.36 4.41
N ILE A 315 -5.96 -15.30 4.98
CA ILE A 315 -5.85 -15.13 6.43
C ILE A 315 -7.25 -15.01 7.04
N ASN A 316 -8.11 -14.13 6.51
CA ASN A 316 -9.41 -13.85 7.12
C ASN A 316 -10.42 -14.99 6.97
N LYS A 317 -10.28 -15.88 5.96
CA LYS A 317 -11.09 -17.10 5.85
C LYS A 317 -10.96 -18.01 7.08
N LYS A 318 -9.76 -18.09 7.68
CA LYS A 318 -9.45 -19.01 8.79
C LYS A 318 -9.26 -18.30 10.13
N TYR A 319 -8.79 -17.05 10.09
CA TYR A 319 -8.42 -16.25 11.25
C TYR A 319 -9.01 -14.83 11.13
N PRO A 320 -10.35 -14.70 11.17
CA PRO A 320 -11.01 -13.42 10.97
C PRO A 320 -10.51 -12.37 11.97
N GLY A 321 -10.11 -11.22 11.45
CA GLY A 321 -9.63 -10.08 12.24
C GLY A 321 -8.15 -10.13 12.63
N VAL A 322 -7.41 -11.16 12.23
CA VAL A 322 -5.93 -11.15 12.31
C VAL A 322 -5.36 -10.22 11.24
N SER A 323 -5.93 -10.17 10.03
CA SER A 323 -5.55 -9.16 9.05
C SER A 323 -6.36 -7.88 9.24
N ARG A 324 -5.65 -6.75 9.35
CA ARG A 324 -6.21 -5.38 9.34
C ARG A 324 -6.54 -4.89 7.94
N GLY A 325 -6.19 -5.65 6.90
CA GLY A 325 -6.50 -5.25 5.53
C GLY A 325 -5.30 -4.80 4.73
N VAL A 326 -5.62 -4.21 3.57
CA VAL A 326 -4.66 -3.69 2.61
C VAL A 326 -4.82 -2.18 2.52
N ILE A 327 -3.72 -1.49 2.80
CA ILE A 327 -3.65 -0.04 2.95
C ILE A 327 -2.72 0.52 1.88
N GLN A 328 -3.17 1.55 1.19
CA GLN A 328 -2.37 2.27 0.21
C GLN A 328 -1.85 3.58 0.79
N LYS A 329 -0.55 3.80 0.64
CA LYS A 329 0.12 5.04 1.04
C LYS A 329 0.78 5.70 -0.16
N GLY A 330 0.57 7.01 -0.31
CA GLY A 330 1.26 7.84 -1.30
C GLY A 330 2.45 8.57 -0.68
N PHE A 331 3.18 9.35 -1.49
CA PHE A 331 4.32 10.16 -1.02
C PHE A 331 3.96 11.20 0.05
N GLN A 332 2.68 11.57 0.16
CA GLN A 332 2.20 12.52 1.17
C GLN A 332 1.98 11.85 2.53
N THR A 333 1.76 10.54 2.55
CA THR A 333 1.34 9.78 3.74
C THR A 333 2.37 8.73 4.18
N GLY A 334 3.52 8.69 3.51
CA GLY A 334 4.63 7.78 3.75
C GLY A 334 5.63 7.79 2.60
N ASN A 335 6.45 6.74 2.47
CA ASN A 335 7.42 6.63 1.38
C ASN A 335 6.77 6.61 -0.01
N GLY A 336 5.58 6.01 -0.14
CA GLY A 336 4.84 5.95 -1.39
C GLY A 336 5.31 4.88 -2.39
N VAL A 337 6.48 4.27 -2.21
CA VAL A 337 7.01 3.21 -3.10
C VAL A 337 7.42 1.95 -2.34
N TYR A 338 8.06 2.09 -1.18
CA TYR A 338 8.46 0.99 -0.28
C TYR A 338 9.29 -0.11 -0.95
N ASN A 339 10.12 0.27 -1.95
CA ASN A 339 10.87 -0.65 -2.82
C ASN A 339 10.02 -1.65 -3.63
N GLN A 340 8.69 -1.50 -3.63
CA GLN A 340 7.76 -2.40 -4.31
C GLN A 340 7.81 -2.27 -5.83
N ASP A 341 8.42 -1.21 -6.36
CA ASP A 341 8.66 -1.04 -7.78
C ASP A 341 9.74 -2.00 -8.33
N LEU A 342 10.52 -2.66 -7.47
CA LEU A 342 11.54 -3.64 -7.85
C LEU A 342 10.94 -4.95 -8.40
N SER A 343 9.75 -5.35 -7.93
CA SER A 343 9.07 -6.58 -8.35
C SER A 343 7.56 -6.43 -8.23
N GLY A 344 6.79 -7.08 -9.12
CA GLY A 344 5.33 -7.17 -8.98
C GLY A 344 4.85 -8.08 -7.84
N GLN A 345 5.78 -8.66 -7.08
CA GLN A 345 5.53 -9.58 -5.97
C GLN A 345 6.25 -9.11 -4.68
N ALA A 346 6.33 -7.79 -4.50
CA ALA A 346 6.99 -7.15 -3.35
C ALA A 346 5.97 -6.44 -2.45
N ILE A 347 5.90 -6.77 -1.16
CA ILE A 347 4.92 -6.15 -0.24
C ILE A 347 5.57 -5.81 1.10
N LEU A 348 5.06 -4.76 1.75
CA LEU A 348 5.39 -4.41 3.12
C LEU A 348 4.31 -4.98 4.04
N ILE A 349 4.76 -5.66 5.09
CA ILE A 349 3.90 -6.32 6.07
C ILE A 349 4.22 -5.79 7.47
N GLU A 350 3.25 -5.12 8.07
CA GLU A 350 3.29 -4.69 9.47
C GLU A 350 2.90 -5.86 10.36
N VAL A 351 3.78 -6.27 11.27
CA VAL A 351 3.56 -7.43 12.15
C VAL A 351 3.36 -6.98 13.58
N GLY A 352 2.09 -6.84 13.99
CA GLY A 352 1.73 -6.33 15.31
C GLY A 352 2.21 -4.91 15.54
N GLY A 353 2.29 -4.51 16.80
CA GLY A 353 2.88 -3.25 17.23
C GLY A 353 3.69 -3.36 18.51
N VAL A 354 4.11 -2.23 19.08
CA VAL A 354 5.14 -2.15 20.14
C VAL A 354 4.94 -3.09 21.33
N ASP A 355 3.71 -3.44 21.66
CA ASP A 355 3.36 -4.19 22.88
C ASP A 355 3.10 -5.70 22.64
N ASN A 356 3.28 -6.19 21.40
CA ASN A 356 3.01 -7.59 21.10
C ASN A 356 4.10 -8.51 21.66
N THR A 357 3.68 -9.68 22.17
CA THR A 357 4.60 -10.68 22.73
C THR A 357 5.12 -11.61 21.64
N GLU A 358 6.23 -12.31 21.92
CA GLU A 358 6.81 -13.28 21.00
C GLU A 358 5.79 -14.36 20.57
N GLU A 359 4.94 -14.84 21.48
CA GLU A 359 3.93 -15.85 21.13
C GLU A 359 2.85 -15.30 20.20
N GLU A 360 2.43 -14.04 20.40
CA GLU A 360 1.45 -13.37 19.54
C GLU A 360 2.02 -13.17 18.12
N LEU A 361 3.30 -12.79 18.03
CA LEU A 361 4.02 -12.60 16.77
C LEU A 361 4.19 -13.94 16.04
N ASN A 362 4.74 -14.94 16.72
CA ASN A 362 5.00 -16.26 16.15
C ASN A 362 3.71 -16.91 15.61
N ARG A 363 2.59 -16.84 16.37
CA ARG A 363 1.30 -17.36 15.88
C ARG A 363 0.83 -16.68 14.60
N SER A 364 1.10 -15.39 14.46
CA SER A 364 0.62 -14.60 13.32
C SER A 364 1.48 -14.81 12.09
N ILE A 365 2.80 -14.98 12.29
CA ILE A 365 3.72 -15.41 11.23
C ILE A 365 3.41 -16.82 10.75
N ASP A 366 3.06 -17.76 11.63
CA ASP A 366 2.61 -19.09 11.23
C ASP A 366 1.36 -19.03 10.34
N VAL A 367 0.43 -18.11 10.65
CA VAL A 367 -0.77 -17.86 9.84
C VAL A 367 -0.41 -17.25 8.48
N LEU A 368 0.48 -16.26 8.45
CA LEU A 368 0.97 -15.62 7.24
C LEU A 368 1.67 -16.62 6.30
N ALA A 369 2.57 -17.43 6.84
CA ALA A 369 3.32 -18.42 6.07
C ALA A 369 2.39 -19.46 5.43
N LYS A 370 1.36 -19.92 6.15
CA LYS A 370 0.34 -20.84 5.61
C LYS A 370 -0.49 -20.21 4.51
N ALA A 371 -0.92 -18.96 4.69
CA ALA A 371 -1.68 -18.24 3.67
C ALA A 371 -0.83 -18.05 2.40
N PHE A 372 0.43 -17.65 2.55
CA PHE A 372 1.35 -17.53 1.43
C PHE A 372 1.67 -18.88 0.78
N GLY A 373 1.84 -19.95 1.56
CA GLY A 373 2.06 -21.30 1.04
C GLY A 373 0.94 -21.77 0.12
N GLY A 374 -0.31 -21.56 0.54
CA GLY A 374 -1.49 -21.84 -0.28
C GLY A 374 -1.50 -21.05 -1.59
N TYR A 375 -1.26 -19.73 -1.50
CA TYR A 375 -1.18 -18.85 -2.67
C TYR A 375 -0.05 -19.28 -3.63
N PHE A 376 1.15 -19.51 -3.12
CA PHE A 376 2.35 -19.84 -3.91
C PHE A 376 2.15 -21.13 -4.70
N TRP A 377 1.70 -22.20 -4.05
CA TRP A 377 1.49 -23.49 -4.72
C TRP A 377 0.31 -23.49 -5.68
N GLN A 378 -0.67 -22.61 -5.49
CA GLN A 378 -1.72 -22.38 -6.48
C GLN A 378 -1.17 -21.66 -7.71
N ALA A 379 -0.32 -20.63 -7.52
CA ALA A 379 0.29 -19.89 -8.61
C ALA A 379 1.27 -20.74 -9.43
N GLU A 380 2.09 -21.58 -8.79
CA GLU A 380 3.01 -22.49 -9.49
C GLU A 380 2.29 -23.49 -10.38
N LYS A 381 1.10 -23.98 -9.98
CA LYS A 381 0.29 -24.90 -10.82
C LYS A 381 -0.27 -24.26 -12.09
N VAL A 382 -0.40 -22.95 -12.12
CA VAL A 382 -0.92 -22.21 -13.28
C VAL A 382 0.20 -21.82 -14.23
N ASN A 383 1.42 -21.63 -13.72
CA ASN A 383 2.57 -21.17 -14.49
C ASN A 383 3.52 -22.28 -14.97
N GLY A 384 3.46 -23.47 -14.36
CA GLY A 384 4.18 -24.67 -14.78
C GLY A 384 3.29 -25.58 -15.63
#